data_AF-A0A925ZDL0-F1
#
_entry.id   AF-A0A925ZDL0-F1
#
_cell.length_a   1.000
_cell.length_b   1.000
_cell.length_c   1.000
_cell.angle_alpha   90.00
_cell.angle_beta   90.00
_cell.angle_gamma   90.00
#
_symmetry.space_group_name_H-M   'P 1'
#
loop_
_entity.id
_entity.type
_entity.pdbx_description
1 polymer ?
#
loop_
_entity_poly.entity_id
_entity_poly.type
_entity_poly.pdbx_seq_one_letter_code
_entity_poly.pdbx_strand_id
1 'polypeptide(L)' 'MNKNKNMNKGQHEKSMEKAKEMIDRGCGLSNIMEETHLTEENVLKAKEKWIDRS' A
#
# COMPACT_ATOMS: atom_id res chain seq x y z
N MET A 1 -5.05 -11.29 -21.81
CA MET A 1 -4.54 -11.10 -20.43
C MET A 1 -5.73 -10.97 -19.49
N ASN A 2 -6.11 -12.04 -18.79
CA ASN A 2 -7.19 -12.00 -17.81
C ASN A 2 -6.63 -11.40 -16.51
N LYS A 3 -6.77 -10.07 -16.32
CA LYS A 3 -6.40 -9.36 -15.08
C LYS A 3 -7.45 -9.61 -13.99
N ASN A 4 -7.70 -10.86 -13.60
CA ASN A 4 -8.48 -11.15 -12.41
C ASN A 4 -7.53 -11.39 -11.24
N LYS A 5 -6.91 -10.31 -10.74
CA LYS A 5 -6.22 -10.31 -9.43
C LYS A 5 -7.31 -10.37 -8.35
N ASN A 6 -7.91 -11.54 -8.15
CA ASN A 6 -8.57 -11.86 -6.89
C ASN A 6 -7.48 -12.00 -5.83
N MET A 7 -6.90 -10.89 -5.37
CA MET A 7 -6.17 -10.88 -4.11
C MET A 7 -7.18 -11.30 -3.05
N ASN A 8 -6.97 -12.45 -2.42
CA ASN A 8 -7.75 -12.87 -1.25
C ASN A 8 -7.71 -11.71 -0.25
N LYS A 9 -8.87 -11.30 0.31
CA LYS A 9 -8.99 -10.11 1.19
C LYS A 9 -7.85 -9.97 2.20
N GLY A 10 -7.44 -11.08 2.83
CA GLY A 10 -6.35 -11.09 3.80
C GLY A 10 -4.95 -10.78 3.26
N GLN A 11 -4.66 -11.03 1.97
CA GLN A 11 -3.40 -10.60 1.36
C GLN A 11 -3.39 -9.11 1.09
N HIS A 12 -4.52 -8.55 0.66
CA HIS A 12 -4.64 -7.12 0.43
C HIS A 12 -4.51 -6.32 1.74
N GLU A 13 -5.13 -6.80 2.82
CA GLU A 13 -4.99 -6.20 4.15
C GLU A 13 -3.54 -6.20 4.65
N LYS A 14 -2.83 -7.34 4.53
CA LYS A 14 -1.40 -7.42 4.90
C LYS A 14 -0.53 -6.44 4.10
N SER A 15 -0.76 -6.34 2.79
CA SER A 15 -0.05 -5.37 1.95
C SER A 15 -0.32 -3.92 2.39
N MET A 16 -1.57 -3.60 2.76
CA MET A 16 -1.96 -2.27 3.25
C MET A 16 -1.38 -1.95 4.63
N GLU A 17 -1.31 -2.91 5.55
CA GLU A 17 -0.65 -2.73 6.85
C GLU A 17 0.84 -2.46 6.67
N LYS A 18 1.52 -3.25 5.85
CA LYS A 18 2.95 -3.05 5.56
C LYS A 18 3.21 -1.71 4.88
N ALA A 19 2.32 -1.27 3.98
CA ALA A 19 2.41 0.06 3.36
C ALA A 19 2.34 1.18 4.41
N LYS A 20 1.41 1.09 5.37
CA LYS A 20 1.27 2.09 6.44
C LYS A 20 2.50 2.15 7.34
N GLU A 21 3.06 1.00 7.72
CA GLU A 21 4.29 0.94 8.53
C GLU A 21 5.47 1.59 7.80
N MET A 22 5.62 1.32 6.50
CA MET A 22 6.67 1.95 5.71
C MET A 22 6.44 3.46 5.49
N ILE A 23 5.19 3.92 5.36
CA ILE A 23 4.85 5.35 5.33
C ILE A 23 5.24 6.03 6.64
N ASP A 24 4.87 5.44 7.78
CA ASP A 24 5.21 5.92 9.12
C ASP A 24 6.74 6.03 9.32
N ARG A 25 7.48 5.05 8.80
CA ARG A 25 8.95 5.04 8.79
C ARG A 25 9.58 6.04 7.81
N GLY A 26 8.79 6.73 7.00
CA GLY A 26 9.27 7.71 6.01
C GLY A 26 9.83 7.10 4.73
N CYS A 27 9.46 5.87 4.37
CA CYS A 27 9.89 5.24 3.13
C CYS A 27 9.31 5.93 1.89
N GLY A 28 10.07 5.92 0.79
CA GLY A 28 9.63 6.43 -0.51
C GLY A 28 8.57 5.57 -1.18
N LEU A 29 7.73 6.20 -2.01
CA LEU A 29 6.59 5.58 -2.69
C LEU A 29 6.98 4.34 -3.52
N SER A 30 8.07 4.45 -4.29
CA SER A 30 8.56 3.36 -5.15
C SER A 30 8.92 2.11 -4.35
N ASN A 31 9.66 2.27 -3.25
CA ASN A 31 10.00 1.17 -2.35
C ASN A 31 8.73 0.55 -1.75
N ILE A 32 7.75 1.37 -1.38
CA ILE A 32 6.50 0.86 -0.80
C ILE A 32 5.75 -0.01 -1.81
N MET A 33 5.65 0.45 -3.05
CA MET A 33 4.98 -0.30 -4.13
C MET A 33 5.70 -1.60 -4.45
N GLU A 34 7.03 -1.60 -4.47
CA GLU A 34 7.85 -2.78 -4.73
C GLU A 34 7.66 -3.84 -3.64
N GLU A 35 7.70 -3.42 -2.37
CA GLU A 35 7.62 -4.30 -1.20
C GLU A 35 6.21 -4.81 -0.86
N THR A 36 5.17 -4.06 -1.22
CA THR A 36 3.77 -4.41 -0.89
C THR A 36 3.00 -4.96 -2.08
N HIS A 37 3.57 -4.83 -3.29
CA HIS A 37 2.92 -5.11 -4.56
C HIS A 37 1.58 -4.38 -4.75
N LEU A 38 1.37 -3.28 -4.00
CA LEU A 38 0.24 -2.40 -4.17
C LEU A 38 0.44 -1.52 -5.40
N THR A 39 -0.68 -1.11 -5.98
CA THR A 39 -0.68 -0.05 -6.99
C THR A 39 -0.35 1.28 -6.35
N GLU A 40 0.21 2.18 -7.16
CA GLU A 40 0.51 3.56 -6.76
C GLU A 40 -0.69 4.26 -6.11
N GLU A 41 -1.88 4.12 -6.70
CA GLU A 41 -3.11 4.69 -6.17
C GLU A 41 -3.42 4.22 -4.73
N ASN A 42 -3.20 2.94 -4.43
CA ASN A 42 -3.46 2.39 -3.09
C ASN A 42 -2.46 2.93 -2.06
N VAL A 43 -1.19 3.06 -2.46
CA VAL A 43 -0.14 3.61 -1.59
C VAL A 43 -0.37 5.11 -1.35
N LEU A 44 -0.74 5.86 -2.39
CA LEU A 44 -1.08 7.28 -2.27
C LEU A 44 -2.29 7.50 -1.35
N LYS A 45 -3.35 6.72 -1.52
CA LYS A 45 -4.52 6.74 -0.61
C LYS A 45 -4.12 6.43 0.84
N ALA A 46 -3.23 5.46 1.05
CA ALA A 46 -2.73 5.13 2.37
C ALA A 46 -1.93 6.29 2.98
N LYS A 47 -1.09 6.94 2.18
CA LYS A 47 -0.27 8.11 2.59
C LYS A 47 -1.13 9.33 2.91
N GLU A 48 -2.09 9.65 2.05
CA GLU A 48 -3.01 10.80 2.24
C GLU A 48 -3.80 10.66 3.54
N LYS A 49 -4.38 9.48 3.80
CA LYS A 49 -5.08 9.20 5.07
C LYS A 49 -4.18 9.25 6.30
N TRP A 50 -2.87 9.04 6.12
CA TRP A 50 -1.90 9.08 7.21
C TRP A 50 -1.54 10.54 7.55
N ILE A 51 -1.34 11.37 6.52
CA ILE A 51 -1.05 12.81 6.67
C ILE A 51 -2.23 13.56 7.26
N ASP A 52 -3.46 13.26 6.82
CA ASP A 52 -4.70 13.88 7.36
C ASP A 52 -4.93 13.55 8.86
N ARG A 53 -4.24 12.53 9.39
CA ARG A 53 -4.37 12.07 10.76
C ARG A 53 -3.25 12.55 11.70
N SER A 54 -2.24 13.25 11.18
CA SER A 54 -1.08 13.77 11.93
C SER A 54 -1.23 15.24 12.29
#